data_AF-U9T6X9-F1
#
_entry.id   AF-U9T6X9-F1
#
_cell.length_a   1.000
_cell.length_b   1.000
_cell.length_c   1.000
_cell.angle_alpha   90.00
_cell.angle_beta   90.00
_cell.angle_gamma   90.00
#
_symmetry.space_group_name_H-M   'P 1'
#
loop_
_entity.id
_entity.type
_entity.pdbx_description
1 polymer ?
#
loop_
_entity_poly.entity_id
_entity_poly.type
_entity_poly.pdbx_seq_one_letter_code
_entity_poly.pdbx_strand_id
1 'polypeptide(L)'
;MLNVTNVIKNSYLVTTICALSPILIPSVGLFILVKVMKTFQKEHETLETLSVYEKRPGQAQRFLARVNKNFRWPTSMPEYIRRGTFMDITDNDDEEFGLEVGLNYLFFYNALDNGEFAEHKNEWVTVHKQRAVQYGQMYDDDSLSYILEVMPGAVQLPVDQTKLPRNPPAKMVTVQRVNNGNDYKV
;
A
#
# COMPACT_ATOMS: atom_id res chain seq x y z
N MET A 1 -18.22 11.59 -9.90
CA MET A 1 -18.41 12.80 -10.75
C MET A 1 -17.09 13.55 -10.81
N LEU A 2 -16.33 13.37 -11.90
CA LEU A 2 -15.13 14.16 -12.16
C LEU A 2 -15.53 15.60 -12.50
N ASN A 3 -14.87 16.57 -11.87
CA ASN A 3 -15.18 17.99 -11.96
C ASN A 3 -14.79 18.54 -13.35
N VAL A 4 -15.73 18.48 -14.29
CA VAL A 4 -15.61 18.84 -15.72
C VAL A 4 -15.05 20.26 -15.92
N THR A 5 -15.25 21.15 -14.96
CA THR A 5 -14.83 22.55 -14.99
C THR A 5 -13.30 22.75 -15.01
N ASN A 6 -12.54 21.84 -14.38
CA ASN A 6 -11.06 21.93 -14.36
C ASN A 6 -10.42 21.43 -15.66
N VAL A 7 -11.06 20.46 -16.33
CA VAL A 7 -10.57 19.93 -17.63
C VAL A 7 -10.75 20.97 -18.74
N ILE A 8 -11.84 21.73 -18.70
CA ILE A 8 -12.14 22.75 -19.71
C ILE A 8 -11.21 23.96 -19.57
N LYS A 9 -10.93 24.45 -18.35
CA LYS A 9 -10.01 25.59 -18.14
C LYS A 9 -8.58 25.29 -18.61
N ASN A 10 -8.09 24.07 -18.39
CA ASN A 10 -6.77 23.66 -18.86
C ASN A 10 -6.71 23.50 -20.39
N SER A 11 -7.80 23.09 -21.04
CA SER A 11 -7.84 22.99 -22.51
C SER A 11 -7.73 24.37 -23.18
N TYR A 12 -8.45 25.39 -22.70
CA TYR A 12 -8.40 26.73 -23.31
C TYR A 12 -7.03 27.43 -23.17
N LEU A 13 -6.31 27.18 -22.08
CA LEU A 13 -4.96 27.72 -21.86
C LEU A 13 -3.93 27.12 -22.82
N VAL A 14 -4.06 25.81 -23.12
CA VAL A 14 -3.17 25.12 -24.06
C VAL A 14 -3.41 25.57 -25.50
N THR A 15 -4.67 25.77 -25.90
CA THR A 15 -5.00 26.18 -27.28
C THR A 15 -4.58 27.62 -27.60
N THR A 16 -4.59 28.51 -26.60
CA THR A 16 -4.25 29.94 -26.80
C THR A 16 -2.75 30.17 -26.99
N ILE A 17 -1.89 29.33 -26.40
CA ILE A 17 -0.43 29.46 -26.49
C ILE A 17 0.10 29.03 -27.88
N CYS A 18 -0.60 28.14 -28.58
CA CYS A 18 -0.19 27.65 -29.89
C CYS A 18 -0.43 28.64 -31.05
N ALA A 19 -1.20 29.71 -30.84
CA ALA A 19 -1.66 30.58 -31.93
C ALA A 19 -0.77 31.81 -32.22
N LEU A 20 0.26 32.11 -31.40
CA LEU A 20 0.94 33.42 -31.46
C LEU A 20 2.47 33.44 -31.61
N SER A 21 3.17 32.36 -31.98
CA SER A 21 4.60 32.46 -32.33
C SER A 21 5.11 31.26 -33.14
N PRO A 22 5.38 31.37 -34.45
CA PRO A 22 5.78 30.21 -35.25
C PRO A 22 7.25 29.79 -35.09
N ILE A 23 8.05 30.42 -34.22
CA ILE A 23 9.52 30.25 -34.25
C ILE A 23 10.13 30.25 -32.84
N LEU A 24 9.72 29.34 -31.94
CA LEU A 24 10.55 28.83 -30.82
C LEU A 24 9.91 27.68 -29.98
N ILE A 25 8.99 26.87 -30.52
CA ILE A 25 8.10 26.02 -29.68
C ILE A 25 8.50 24.53 -29.48
N PRO A 26 9.39 23.86 -30.24
CA PRO A 26 9.59 22.42 -30.02
C PRO A 26 10.27 22.11 -28.68
N SER A 27 11.06 23.03 -28.13
CA SER A 27 11.78 22.80 -26.86
C SER A 27 10.89 22.95 -25.64
N VAL A 28 10.05 23.99 -25.56
CA VAL A 28 9.18 24.23 -24.39
C VAL A 28 8.04 23.21 -24.35
N GLY A 29 7.42 22.90 -25.50
CA GLY A 29 6.38 21.88 -25.59
C GLY A 29 6.88 20.48 -25.19
N LEU A 30 8.08 20.10 -25.66
CA LEU A 30 8.73 18.86 -25.25
C LEU A 30 9.12 18.86 -23.77
N PHE A 31 9.56 20.01 -23.22
CA PHE A 31 9.92 20.11 -21.80
C PHE A 31 8.71 19.97 -20.88
N ILE A 32 7.58 20.58 -21.24
CA ILE A 32 6.32 20.42 -20.52
C ILE A 32 5.83 18.97 -20.65
N LEU A 33 5.88 18.37 -21.84
CA LEU A 33 5.49 16.97 -22.03
C LEU A 33 6.37 16.01 -21.22
N VAL A 34 7.70 16.18 -21.22
CA VAL A 34 8.63 15.38 -20.42
C VAL A 34 8.41 15.58 -18.92
N LYS A 35 8.14 16.82 -18.48
CA LYS A 35 7.86 17.11 -17.07
C LYS A 35 6.53 16.52 -16.62
N VAL A 36 5.51 16.60 -17.48
CA VAL A 36 4.20 15.96 -17.29
C VAL A 36 4.35 14.44 -17.26
N MET A 37 5.06 13.84 -18.22
CA MET A 37 5.34 12.40 -18.26
C MET A 37 6.15 11.93 -17.05
N LYS A 38 7.11 12.72 -16.56
CA LYS A 38 7.82 12.45 -15.30
C LYS A 38 6.91 12.55 -14.08
N THR A 39 5.97 13.50 -14.04
CA THR A 39 4.97 13.57 -12.96
C THR A 39 3.91 12.46 -13.04
N PHE A 40 3.73 11.83 -14.20
CA PHE A 40 2.84 10.67 -14.39
C PHE A 40 3.55 9.32 -14.34
N GLN A 41 4.88 9.29 -14.50
CA GLN A 41 5.70 8.13 -14.18
C GLN A 41 5.75 8.00 -12.66
N LYS A 42 4.79 7.23 -12.18
CA LYS A 42 4.77 6.66 -10.84
C LYS A 42 6.10 5.92 -10.62
N GLU A 43 6.99 6.56 -9.87
CA GLU A 43 8.34 6.07 -9.59
C GLU A 43 8.27 4.69 -8.92
N HIS A 44 9.11 3.76 -9.39
CA HIS A 44 9.25 2.45 -8.78
C HIS A 44 9.95 2.59 -7.42
N GLU A 45 9.67 1.67 -6.50
CA GLU A 45 10.36 1.65 -5.23
C GLU A 45 11.85 1.38 -5.46
N THR A 46 12.70 2.11 -4.74
CA THR A 46 14.16 1.97 -4.76
C THR A 46 14.62 1.33 -3.46
N LEU A 47 15.91 0.94 -3.40
CA LEU A 47 16.50 0.50 -2.14
C LEU A 47 16.39 1.58 -1.05
N GLU A 48 16.50 2.86 -1.44
CA GLU A 48 16.40 3.97 -0.51
C GLU A 48 14.97 4.12 0.04
N THR A 49 13.94 4.05 -0.81
CA THR A 49 12.55 4.16 -0.35
C THR A 49 12.12 2.96 0.49
N LEU A 50 12.63 1.76 0.19
CA LEU A 50 12.34 0.55 0.97
C LEU A 50 13.14 0.47 2.28
N SER A 51 14.23 1.22 2.41
CA SER A 51 15.08 1.21 3.62
C SER A 51 14.30 1.60 4.89
N VAL A 52 13.22 2.35 4.76
CA VAL A 52 12.33 2.76 5.87
C VAL A 52 11.63 1.58 6.56
N TYR A 53 11.57 0.44 5.89
CA TYR A 53 11.01 -0.80 6.43
C TYR A 53 12.08 -1.71 7.02
N GLU A 54 13.37 -1.49 6.76
CA GLU A 54 14.41 -2.40 7.23
C GLU A 54 14.53 -2.41 8.76
N LYS A 55 14.59 -3.62 9.32
CA LYS A 55 15.07 -3.89 10.68
C LYS A 55 16.52 -4.36 10.69
N ARG A 56 16.95 -5.02 9.62
CA ARG A 56 18.31 -5.54 9.43
C ARG A 56 18.85 -5.08 8.08
N PRO A 57 20.14 -4.72 7.99
CA PRO A 57 20.73 -4.32 6.71
C PRO A 57 20.53 -5.38 5.62
N GLY A 58 20.13 -4.93 4.42
CA GLY A 58 20.00 -5.77 3.23
C GLY A 58 18.63 -6.42 3.03
N GLN A 59 17.65 -6.15 3.90
CA GLN A 59 16.28 -6.63 3.71
C GLN A 59 15.62 -6.02 2.47
N ALA A 60 15.85 -4.74 2.15
CA ALA A 60 15.31 -4.09 0.97
C ALA A 60 15.82 -4.73 -0.33
N GLN A 61 17.10 -5.13 -0.36
CA GLN A 61 17.67 -5.86 -1.49
C GLN A 61 17.02 -7.24 -1.65
N ARG A 62 16.84 -7.98 -0.54
CA ARG A 62 16.15 -9.28 -0.56
C ARG A 62 14.69 -9.15 -1.00
N PHE A 63 14.00 -8.11 -0.53
CA PHE A 63 12.62 -7.82 -0.91
C PHE A 63 12.51 -7.71 -2.44
N LEU A 64 13.29 -6.81 -3.05
CA LEU A 64 13.28 -6.60 -4.50
C LEU A 64 13.66 -7.87 -5.29
N ALA A 65 14.55 -8.70 -4.75
CA ALA A 65 14.90 -9.98 -5.35
C ALA A 65 13.72 -10.97 -5.39
N ARG A 66 12.77 -10.86 -4.45
CA ARG A 66 11.59 -11.74 -4.34
C ARG A 66 10.37 -11.23 -5.10
N VAL A 67 10.15 -9.92 -5.19
CA VAL A 67 8.90 -9.35 -5.77
C VAL A 67 9.03 -8.78 -7.18
N ASN A 68 10.23 -8.34 -7.59
CA ASN A 68 10.63 -7.68 -8.86
C ASN A 68 11.37 -6.34 -8.61
N LYS A 69 12.35 -6.03 -9.47
CA LYS A 69 13.13 -4.77 -9.46
C LYS A 69 12.32 -3.52 -9.82
N ASN A 70 11.21 -3.67 -10.54
CA ASN A 70 10.31 -2.56 -10.90
C ASN A 70 9.09 -2.52 -9.97
N PHE A 71 9.26 -3.00 -8.74
CA PHE A 71 8.17 -3.07 -7.78
C PHE A 71 7.60 -1.70 -7.47
N ARG A 72 6.29 -1.67 -7.22
CA ARG A 72 5.60 -0.51 -6.69
C ARG A 72 4.52 -0.98 -5.73
N TRP A 73 4.42 -0.35 -4.57
CA TRP A 73 3.34 -0.66 -3.65
C TRP A 73 1.98 -0.40 -4.31
N PRO A 74 1.00 -1.29 -4.11
CA PRO A 74 -0.38 -0.99 -4.46
C PRO A 74 -0.83 0.30 -3.78
N THR A 75 -1.57 1.11 -4.51
CA THR A 75 -2.01 2.45 -4.10
C THR A 75 -2.99 2.36 -2.93
N SER A 76 -3.89 1.37 -2.93
CA SER A 76 -4.83 1.13 -1.84
C SER A 76 -4.23 0.46 -0.60
N MET A 77 -3.00 -0.06 -0.68
CA MET A 77 -2.37 -0.76 0.45
C MET A 77 -1.95 0.22 1.55
N PRO A 78 -2.52 0.13 2.76
CA PRO A 78 -2.15 0.98 3.89
C PRO A 78 -0.71 0.77 4.35
N GLU A 79 -0.08 1.83 4.87
CA GLU A 79 1.33 1.83 5.29
C GLU A 79 1.67 0.75 6.33
N TYR A 80 0.78 0.50 7.29
CA TYR A 80 1.01 -0.53 8.30
C TYR A 80 0.99 -1.95 7.71
N ILE A 81 0.20 -2.18 6.65
CA ILE A 81 0.19 -3.44 5.90
C ILE A 81 1.44 -3.54 5.05
N ARG A 82 1.86 -2.47 4.36
CA ARG A 82 3.14 -2.45 3.62
C ARG A 82 4.31 -2.86 4.50
N ARG A 83 4.37 -2.32 5.72
CA ARG A 83 5.39 -2.69 6.70
C ARG A 83 5.33 -4.17 7.08
N GLY A 84 4.13 -4.71 7.33
CA GLY A 84 3.94 -6.15 7.61
C GLY A 84 4.38 -7.01 6.43
N THR A 85 3.84 -6.74 5.25
CA THR A 85 4.18 -7.43 4.00
C THR A 85 5.68 -7.39 3.68
N PHE A 86 6.35 -6.27 3.94
CA PHE A 86 7.80 -6.20 3.81
C PHE A 86 8.52 -7.16 4.75
N MET A 87 8.10 -7.24 6.02
CA MET A 87 8.68 -8.16 7.00
C MET A 87 8.45 -9.60 6.58
N ASP A 88 7.21 -9.94 6.22
CA ASP A 88 6.80 -11.28 5.78
C ASP A 88 7.65 -11.78 4.60
N ILE A 89 7.92 -10.90 3.62
CA ILE A 89 8.73 -11.23 2.44
C ILE A 89 10.23 -11.28 2.75
N THR A 90 10.71 -10.53 3.74
CA THR A 90 12.15 -10.38 4.02
C THR A 90 12.63 -11.19 5.21
N ASP A 91 11.75 -11.92 5.88
CA ASP A 91 12.16 -12.76 6.98
C ASP A 91 13.17 -13.81 6.50
N ASN A 92 14.13 -14.08 7.38
CA ASN A 92 15.29 -14.92 7.09
C ASN A 92 15.06 -16.38 7.48
N ASP A 93 14.01 -16.64 8.25
CA ASP A 93 13.64 -17.98 8.64
C ASP A 93 13.07 -18.62 7.37
N ASP A 94 13.58 -19.80 6.98
CA ASP A 94 13.20 -20.54 5.75
C ASP A 94 11.71 -20.98 5.73
N GLU A 95 10.87 -20.32 6.51
CA GLU A 95 9.43 -20.48 6.57
C GLU A 95 8.81 -19.90 5.29
N GLU A 96 8.59 -20.80 4.32
CA GLU A 96 7.79 -20.56 3.10
C GLU A 96 6.45 -19.86 3.42
N PHE A 97 5.93 -20.08 4.63
CA PHE A 97 4.72 -19.46 5.15
C PHE A 97 4.77 -17.92 5.16
N GLY A 98 5.81 -17.32 5.72
CA GLY A 98 5.91 -15.85 5.81
C GLY A 98 5.96 -15.21 4.43
N LEU A 99 6.76 -15.77 3.53
CA LEU A 99 6.83 -15.32 2.15
C LEU A 99 5.47 -15.39 1.45
N GLU A 100 4.77 -16.51 1.60
CA GLU A 100 3.44 -16.74 1.01
C GLU A 100 2.40 -15.72 1.50
N VAL A 101 2.36 -15.43 2.81
CA VAL A 101 1.49 -14.39 3.39
C VAL A 101 1.74 -13.04 2.73
N GLY A 102 3.01 -12.62 2.66
CA GLY A 102 3.37 -11.33 2.08
C GLY A 102 3.02 -11.24 0.59
N LEU A 103 3.26 -12.30 -0.19
CA LEU A 103 2.88 -12.35 -1.61
C LEU A 103 1.35 -12.33 -1.80
N ASN A 104 0.58 -12.98 -0.91
CA ASN A 104 -0.87 -12.95 -0.95
C ASN A 104 -1.45 -11.56 -0.63
N TYR A 105 -0.84 -10.82 0.30
CA TYR A 105 -1.16 -9.41 0.52
C TYR A 105 -0.92 -8.57 -0.74
N LEU A 106 0.24 -8.71 -1.39
CA LEU A 106 0.55 -8.00 -2.63
C LEU A 106 -0.46 -8.33 -3.74
N PHE A 107 -0.82 -9.61 -3.90
CA PHE A 107 -1.82 -10.04 -4.88
C PHE A 107 -3.17 -9.37 -4.62
N PHE A 108 -3.69 -9.46 -3.39
CA PHE A 108 -4.99 -8.89 -3.03
C PHE A 108 -5.08 -7.41 -3.40
N TYR A 109 -4.09 -6.62 -2.99
CA TYR A 109 -4.14 -5.18 -3.19
C TYR A 109 -3.90 -4.74 -4.64
N ASN A 110 -3.12 -5.49 -5.41
CA ASN A 110 -3.02 -5.27 -6.86
C ASN A 110 -4.37 -5.53 -7.55
N ALA A 111 -5.02 -6.66 -7.23
CA ALA A 111 -6.34 -6.99 -7.75
C ALA A 111 -7.41 -5.96 -7.33
N LEU A 112 -7.33 -5.46 -6.10
CA LEU A 112 -8.19 -4.39 -5.59
C LEU A 112 -8.01 -3.08 -6.37
N ASP A 113 -6.76 -2.64 -6.59
CA ASP A 113 -6.43 -1.45 -7.38
C ASP A 113 -6.91 -1.56 -8.83
N ASN A 114 -6.90 -2.77 -9.39
CA ASN A 114 -7.37 -3.06 -10.74
C ASN A 114 -8.90 -3.19 -10.84
N GLY A 115 -9.61 -3.15 -9.71
CA GLY A 115 -11.07 -3.28 -9.67
C GLY A 115 -11.59 -4.70 -9.87
N GLU A 116 -10.75 -5.72 -9.68
CA GLU A 116 -11.11 -7.13 -9.91
C GLU A 116 -12.19 -7.62 -8.93
N PHE A 117 -12.36 -6.96 -7.79
CA PHE A 117 -13.37 -7.29 -6.77
C PHE A 117 -14.64 -6.42 -6.86
N ALA A 118 -14.91 -5.79 -8.00
CA ALA A 118 -16.03 -4.84 -8.15
C ALA A 118 -17.42 -5.46 -7.89
N GLU A 119 -17.59 -6.77 -8.09
CA GLU A 119 -18.84 -7.49 -7.80
C GLU A 119 -18.96 -7.90 -6.32
N HIS A 120 -17.84 -7.89 -5.59
CA HIS A 120 -17.70 -8.43 -4.23
C HIS A 120 -17.48 -7.32 -3.18
N LYS A 121 -17.95 -6.09 -3.43
CA LYS A 121 -17.62 -4.89 -2.64
C LYS A 121 -17.82 -5.02 -1.14
N ASN A 122 -18.83 -5.78 -0.72
CA ASN A 122 -19.21 -5.92 0.69
C ASN A 122 -18.64 -7.17 1.36
N GLU A 123 -17.89 -7.98 0.62
CA GLU A 123 -17.38 -9.28 1.04
C GLU A 123 -15.92 -9.22 1.47
N TRP A 124 -15.50 -10.29 2.12
CA TRP A 124 -14.12 -10.64 2.41
C TRP A 124 -13.61 -11.60 1.34
N VAL A 125 -12.37 -11.40 0.91
CA VAL A 125 -11.68 -12.25 -0.06
C VAL A 125 -10.63 -13.04 0.67
N THR A 126 -10.64 -14.35 0.49
CA THR A 126 -9.54 -15.23 0.88
C THR A 126 -8.60 -15.36 -0.30
N VAL A 127 -7.32 -15.05 -0.07
CA VAL A 127 -6.25 -15.19 -1.07
C VAL A 127 -5.27 -16.24 -0.58
N HIS A 128 -4.93 -17.16 -1.48
CA HIS A 128 -3.93 -18.19 -1.25
C HIS A 128 -3.26 -18.54 -2.58
N LYS A 129 -1.93 -18.73 -2.57
CA LYS A 129 -1.08 -18.95 -3.75
C LYS A 129 -1.30 -17.89 -4.82
N GLN A 130 -1.41 -16.64 -4.37
CA GLN A 130 -1.63 -15.45 -5.17
C GLN A 130 -2.87 -15.58 -6.08
N ARG A 131 -3.95 -16.14 -5.54
CA ARG A 131 -5.26 -16.28 -6.20
C ARG A 131 -6.37 -16.04 -5.19
N ALA A 132 -7.44 -15.38 -5.61
CA ALA A 132 -8.68 -15.35 -4.85
C ALA A 132 -9.32 -16.74 -4.90
N VAL A 133 -9.46 -17.39 -3.73
CA VAL A 133 -9.99 -18.75 -3.61
C VAL A 133 -11.41 -18.78 -3.04
N GLN A 134 -11.81 -17.73 -2.32
CA GLN A 134 -13.13 -17.64 -1.72
C GLN A 134 -13.56 -16.19 -1.51
N TYR A 135 -14.87 -15.94 -1.68
CA TYR A 135 -15.55 -14.70 -1.34
C TYR A 135 -16.62 -15.00 -0.28
N GLY A 136 -16.86 -14.07 0.64
CA GLY A 136 -17.96 -14.21 1.60
C GLY A 136 -17.80 -13.35 2.85
N GLN A 137 -18.24 -13.89 3.98
CA GLN A 137 -18.09 -13.24 5.29
C GLN A 137 -16.69 -13.47 5.87
N MET A 138 -16.31 -12.63 6.84
CA MET A 138 -15.13 -12.85 7.65
C MET A 138 -15.24 -14.20 8.35
N TYR A 139 -14.14 -14.96 8.42
CA TYR A 139 -14.11 -16.18 9.21
C TYR A 139 -14.24 -15.85 10.71
N ASP A 140 -14.99 -16.68 11.42
CA ASP A 140 -14.85 -16.78 12.88
C ASP A 140 -13.55 -17.50 13.26
N ASP A 141 -13.21 -17.49 14.54
CA ASP A 141 -11.94 -18.02 15.04
C ASP A 141 -11.77 -19.53 14.72
N ASP A 142 -12.85 -20.30 14.80
CA ASP A 142 -12.85 -21.74 14.51
C ASP A 142 -12.61 -22.00 13.02
N SER A 143 -13.33 -21.29 12.16
CA SER A 143 -13.19 -21.38 10.70
C SER A 143 -11.80 -20.91 10.25
N LEU A 144 -11.28 -19.85 10.87
CA LEU A 144 -9.95 -19.33 10.56
C LEU A 144 -8.86 -20.35 10.88
N SER A 145 -8.96 -21.01 12.05
CA SER A 145 -8.02 -22.07 12.46
C SER A 145 -7.97 -23.19 11.42
N TYR A 146 -9.13 -23.70 11.01
CA TYR A 146 -9.22 -24.74 9.98
C TYR A 146 -8.63 -24.29 8.64
N ILE A 147 -8.93 -23.05 8.22
CA ILE A 147 -8.39 -22.50 6.96
C ILE A 147 -6.86 -22.39 7.01
N LEU A 148 -6.27 -21.97 8.14
CA LEU A 148 -4.81 -21.89 8.28
C LEU A 148 -4.14 -23.26 8.32
N GLU A 149 -4.83 -24.30 8.79
CA GLU A 149 -4.35 -25.69 8.72
C GLU A 149 -4.34 -26.21 7.27
N VAL A 150 -5.42 -25.95 6.51
CA VAL A 150 -5.59 -26.47 5.13
C VAL A 150 -4.84 -25.64 4.08
N MET A 151 -4.80 -24.32 4.28
CA MET A 151 -4.20 -23.34 3.37
C MET A 151 -3.21 -22.45 4.15
N PRO A 152 -2.06 -23.01 4.57
CA PRO A 152 -1.04 -22.23 5.26
C PRO A 152 -0.61 -21.04 4.39
N GLY A 153 -0.63 -19.85 4.98
CA GLY A 153 -0.27 -18.60 4.33
C GLY A 153 -1.44 -17.88 3.67
N ALA A 154 -2.65 -18.43 3.75
CA ALA A 154 -3.85 -17.74 3.30
C ALA A 154 -4.08 -16.46 4.11
N VAL A 155 -4.49 -15.39 3.41
CA VAL A 155 -4.92 -14.12 4.03
C VAL A 155 -6.37 -13.86 3.69
N GLN A 156 -7.11 -13.29 4.63
CA GLN A 156 -8.48 -12.85 4.42
C GLN A 156 -8.59 -11.33 4.63
N LEU A 157 -9.09 -10.62 3.62
CA LEU A 157 -9.18 -9.15 3.65
C LEU A 157 -10.54 -8.67 3.13
N PRO A 158 -11.12 -7.61 3.73
CA PRO A 158 -12.36 -7.04 3.24
C PRO A 158 -12.10 -6.28 1.95
N VAL A 159 -12.99 -6.37 0.95
CA VAL A 159 -12.90 -5.50 -0.24
C VAL A 159 -13.11 -4.04 0.15
N ASP A 160 -14.13 -3.78 0.98
CA ASP A 160 -14.33 -2.50 1.63
C ASP A 160 -13.27 -2.24 2.70
N GLN A 161 -12.24 -1.49 2.33
CA GLN A 161 -11.12 -1.14 3.21
C GLN A 161 -11.52 -0.35 4.47
N THR A 162 -12.74 0.18 4.53
CA THR A 162 -13.24 0.83 5.77
C THR A 162 -13.52 -0.18 6.88
N LYS A 163 -13.71 -1.46 6.54
CA LYS A 163 -13.94 -2.57 7.47
C LYS A 163 -12.65 -3.20 8.01
N LEU A 164 -11.48 -2.72 7.58
CA LEU A 164 -10.23 -3.18 8.16
C LEU A 164 -10.19 -2.87 9.66
N PRO A 165 -9.84 -3.83 10.52
CA PRO A 165 -9.66 -3.57 11.93
C PRO A 165 -8.52 -2.56 12.10
N ARG A 166 -8.87 -1.30 12.41
CA ARG A 166 -7.89 -0.30 12.80
C ARG A 166 -7.49 -0.57 14.23
N ASN A 167 -6.19 -0.65 14.51
CA ASN A 167 -5.73 -0.49 15.88
C ASN A 167 -6.27 0.86 16.40
N PRO A 168 -6.99 0.89 17.52
CA PRO A 168 -7.36 2.17 18.13
C PRO A 168 -6.09 2.98 18.36
N PRO A 169 -6.11 4.31 18.17
CA PRO A 169 -4.95 5.13 18.50
C PRO A 169 -4.51 4.82 19.92
N ALA A 170 -3.23 4.53 20.11
CA ALA A 170 -2.67 4.26 21.43
C ALA A 170 -3.08 5.41 22.35
N LYS A 171 -3.94 5.10 23.34
CA LYS A 171 -4.42 6.09 24.30
C LYS A 171 -3.21 6.47 25.15
N MET A 172 -2.62 7.62 24.86
CA MET A 172 -1.53 8.16 25.67
C MET A 172 -2.07 8.36 27.09
N VAL A 173 -1.62 7.54 28.05
CA VAL A 173 -1.89 7.78 29.47
C VAL A 173 -0.92 8.86 29.90
N THR A 174 -1.40 10.11 29.93
CA THR A 174 -0.66 11.19 30.57
C THR A 174 -0.69 10.94 32.08
N VAL A 175 0.34 10.26 32.60
CA VAL A 175 0.55 10.20 34.05
C VAL A 175 0.94 11.61 34.48
N GLN A 176 0.00 12.37 35.04
CA GLN A 176 0.36 13.56 35.79
C GLN A 176 1.20 13.09 36.99
N ARG A 177 2.53 13.28 36.93
CA ARG A 177 3.35 13.24 38.13
C ARG A 177 2.90 14.38 39.02
N VAL A 178 2.08 14.06 40.00
CA VAL A 178 1.81 14.96 41.12
C VAL A 178 3.13 15.07 41.88
N ASN A 179 3.82 16.21 41.73
CA ASN A 179 4.95 16.55 42.57
C ASN A 179 4.45 16.80 44.00
N ASN A 180 4.26 15.73 44.76
CA ASN A 180 4.20 15.83 46.22
C ASN A 180 5.64 15.95 46.74
N GLY A 181 6.22 17.13 46.56
CA GLY A 181 7.20 17.60 47.52
C GLY A 181 6.46 17.88 48.83
N ASN A 182 6.77 17.12 49.87
CA ASN A 182 7.08 17.59 51.22
C ASN A 182 6.81 16.53 52.29
N ASP A 183 7.74 16.51 53.26
CA ASP A 183 7.66 16.03 54.63
C ASP A 183 7.47 14.53 54.93
N TYR A 184 8.56 13.91 55.37
CA TYR A 184 8.79 13.79 56.82
C TYR A 184 10.30 13.83 57.17
N LYS A 185 10.57 14.46 58.32
CA LYS A 185 11.86 14.72 58.97
C LYS A 185 12.32 13.51 59.80
N VAL A 186 13.66 13.42 59.93
CA VAL A 186 14.51 12.79 60.98
C VAL A 186 14.16 11.37 61.43
#